data_AF-A0A1J5EKW3-F1
#
_entry.id   AF-A0A1J5EKW3-F1
#
_cell.length_a   1.000
_cell.length_b   1.000
_cell.length_c   1.000
_cell.angle_alpha   90.00
_cell.angle_beta   90.00
_cell.angle_gamma   90.00
#
_symmetry.space_group_name_H-M   'P 1'
#
loop_
_entity.id
_entity.type
_entity.pdbx_description
1 polymer ?
#
loop_
_entity_poly.entity_id
_entity_poly.type
_entity_poly.pdbx_seq_one_letter_code
_entity_poly.pdbx_strand_id
1 'polypeptide(L)'
;MTVHRNDPCECGSGKKYKSCCMTLTEVRTRLERTTLDVLEVVTPQTIPYFFWKKWNEMRTRGELGVLWDMLHADGLYKARYTDRDHFYRDAQMHPLPSGPDWVLEKIKVDEKEAYLLSSRGREDPLVKHISLEMMHLQRTVDGWRVFDVKSDRVTKGEGKVYISFANFGLKSAEHDFHVKVEGGYARPDLADHLEPEPEDETEEQESGESSPIAPMELTEPASDVAEAKE
;
A
#
# COMPACT_ATOMS: atom_id res chain seq x y z
N MET A 1 -34.62 -13.68 -26.06
CA MET A 1 -34.08 -13.40 -27.40
C MET A 1 -32.59 -13.15 -27.23
N THR A 2 -31.72 -13.74 -28.04
CA THR A 2 -30.26 -13.52 -27.97
C THR A 2 -29.87 -12.46 -28.99
N VAL A 3 -29.35 -11.31 -28.53
CA VAL A 3 -28.82 -10.24 -29.40
C VAL A 3 -27.51 -10.68 -30.01
N HIS A 4 -27.39 -10.64 -31.34
CA HIS A 4 -26.13 -10.93 -32.02
C HIS A 4 -25.23 -9.70 -32.09
N ARG A 5 -23.92 -9.95 -32.23
CA ARG A 5 -22.84 -8.94 -32.22
C ARG A 5 -23.08 -7.76 -33.19
N ASN A 6 -23.67 -8.00 -34.35
CA ASN A 6 -23.90 -6.98 -35.38
C ASN A 6 -25.32 -6.40 -35.37
N ASP A 7 -26.20 -6.85 -34.49
CA ASP A 7 -27.57 -6.37 -34.40
C ASP A 7 -27.61 -4.92 -33.87
N PRO A 8 -28.67 -4.16 -34.18
CA PRO A 8 -28.92 -2.88 -33.53
C PRO A 8 -28.93 -3.05 -32.01
N CYS A 9 -28.26 -2.15 -31.29
CA CYS A 9 -28.18 -2.21 -29.85
C CYS A 9 -29.55 -1.90 -29.21
N GLU A 10 -29.98 -2.73 -28.26
CA GLU A 10 -31.29 -2.63 -27.59
C GLU A 10 -31.49 -1.34 -26.80
N CYS A 11 -30.41 -0.62 -26.46
CA CYS A 11 -30.48 0.67 -25.77
C CYS A 11 -31.06 1.81 -26.61
N GLY A 12 -31.42 1.57 -27.89
CA GLY A 12 -32.00 2.57 -28.78
C GLY A 12 -30.99 3.56 -29.37
N SER A 13 -29.69 3.35 -29.18
CA SER A 13 -28.64 4.24 -29.71
C SER A 13 -28.47 4.21 -31.23
N GLY A 14 -29.10 3.24 -31.92
CA GLY A 14 -28.93 3.01 -33.36
C GLY A 14 -27.55 2.43 -33.76
N LYS A 15 -26.62 2.29 -32.82
CA LYS A 15 -25.29 1.67 -33.06
C LYS A 15 -25.39 0.14 -33.03
N LYS A 16 -24.42 -0.54 -33.62
CA LYS A 16 -24.27 -2.01 -33.49
C LYS A 16 -24.00 -2.39 -32.04
N TYR A 17 -24.56 -3.49 -31.56
CA TYR A 17 -24.39 -3.98 -30.18
C TYR A 17 -22.90 -4.05 -29.77
N LYS A 18 -22.04 -4.59 -30.64
CA LYS A 18 -20.58 -4.66 -30.42
C LYS A 18 -19.86 -3.34 -30.17
N SER A 19 -20.41 -2.25 -30.71
CA SER A 19 -19.84 -0.90 -30.62
C SER A 19 -20.57 -0.05 -29.57
N CYS A 20 -21.47 -0.66 -28.81
CA CYS A 20 -22.28 -0.01 -27.79
C CYS A 20 -22.27 -0.87 -26.52
N CYS A 21 -23.36 -1.58 -26.20
CA CYS A 21 -23.50 -2.25 -24.90
C CYS A 21 -22.70 -3.55 -24.75
N MET A 22 -22.17 -4.16 -25.82
CA MET A 22 -21.47 -5.46 -25.71
C MET A 22 -20.31 -5.42 -24.71
N THR A 23 -19.46 -4.40 -24.77
CA THR A 23 -18.34 -4.24 -23.82
C THR A 23 -18.84 -4.10 -22.38
N LEU A 24 -19.93 -3.36 -22.17
CA LEU A 24 -20.52 -3.20 -20.83
C LEU A 24 -21.10 -4.53 -20.33
N THR A 25 -21.78 -5.29 -21.18
CA THR A 25 -22.32 -6.61 -20.84
C THR A 25 -21.21 -7.60 -20.53
N GLU A 26 -20.15 -7.66 -21.34
CA GLU A 26 -18.99 -8.52 -21.08
C GLU A 26 -18.31 -8.18 -19.76
N VAL A 27 -18.19 -6.88 -19.45
CA VAL A 27 -17.68 -6.39 -18.16
C VAL A 27 -18.59 -6.88 -17.04
N ARG A 28 -19.92 -6.66 -17.12
CA ARG A 28 -20.88 -7.15 -16.11
C ARG A 28 -20.82 -8.66 -15.92
N THR A 29 -20.81 -9.45 -16.99
CA THR A 29 -20.71 -10.91 -16.89
C THR A 29 -19.37 -11.37 -16.31
N ARG A 30 -18.26 -10.70 -16.62
CA ARG A 30 -16.97 -10.98 -15.98
C ARG A 30 -17.05 -10.70 -14.48
N LEU A 31 -17.70 -9.62 -14.08
CA LEU A 31 -17.86 -9.25 -12.67
C LEU A 31 -18.76 -10.21 -11.90
N GLU A 32 -19.85 -10.67 -12.50
CA GLU A 32 -20.74 -11.67 -11.93
C GLU A 32 -20.06 -13.04 -11.77
N ARG A 33 -19.08 -13.36 -12.61
CA ARG A 33 -18.31 -14.61 -12.52
C ARG A 33 -17.20 -14.58 -11.48
N THR A 34 -16.82 -13.40 -10.99
CA THR A 34 -15.74 -13.22 -10.03
C THR A 34 -16.28 -12.59 -8.75
N THR A 35 -17.31 -13.23 -8.18
CA THR A 35 -17.82 -12.87 -6.86
C THR A 35 -17.04 -13.64 -5.80
N LEU A 36 -15.75 -13.31 -5.66
CA LEU A 36 -15.13 -13.53 -4.35
C LEU A 36 -15.84 -12.59 -3.38
N ASP A 37 -16.36 -13.14 -2.29
CA ASP A 37 -16.92 -12.30 -1.24
C ASP A 37 -15.79 -11.45 -0.65
N VAL A 38 -16.03 -10.15 -0.51
CA VAL A 38 -15.07 -9.25 0.11
C VAL A 38 -14.68 -9.73 1.51
N LEU A 39 -15.56 -10.45 2.21
CA LEU A 39 -15.30 -11.03 3.53
C LEU A 39 -14.31 -12.19 3.51
N GLU A 40 -14.15 -12.88 2.39
CA GLU A 40 -13.10 -13.90 2.22
C GLU A 40 -11.72 -13.26 2.02
N VAL A 41 -11.69 -12.03 1.51
CA VAL A 41 -10.45 -11.29 1.20
C VAL A 41 -10.02 -10.39 2.36
N VAL A 42 -10.99 -9.72 3.01
CA VAL A 42 -10.78 -8.76 4.09
C VAL A 42 -11.69 -9.12 5.24
N THR A 43 -11.07 -9.52 6.35
CA THR A 43 -11.73 -9.87 7.60
C THR A 43 -11.58 -8.75 8.65
N PRO A 44 -12.37 -8.77 9.75
CA PRO A 44 -12.21 -7.84 10.87
C PRO A 44 -10.83 -7.86 11.54
N GLN A 45 -10.09 -8.95 11.39
CA GLN A 45 -8.73 -9.17 11.90
C GLN A 45 -7.64 -8.78 10.89
N THR A 46 -8.01 -8.46 9.64
CA THR A 46 -7.05 -8.03 8.63
C THR A 46 -6.42 -6.71 9.08
N ILE A 47 -5.09 -6.65 9.12
CA ILE A 47 -4.38 -5.40 9.43
C ILE A 47 -4.23 -4.54 8.16
N PRO A 48 -4.07 -3.21 8.28
CA PRO A 48 -3.99 -2.30 7.12
C PRO A 48 -2.95 -2.68 6.07
N TYR A 49 -1.81 -3.24 6.47
CA TYR A 49 -0.79 -3.72 5.54
C TYR A 49 -1.29 -4.88 4.65
N PHE A 50 -1.97 -5.87 5.24
CA PHE A 50 -2.53 -6.97 4.47
C PHE A 50 -3.69 -6.51 3.59
N PHE A 51 -4.49 -5.54 4.07
CA PHE A 51 -5.49 -4.89 3.23
C PHE A 51 -4.87 -4.28 1.97
N TRP A 52 -3.78 -3.50 2.10
CA TRP A 52 -3.08 -2.91 0.95
C TRP A 52 -2.55 -3.97 -0.02
N LYS A 53 -1.96 -5.06 0.51
CA LYS A 53 -1.51 -6.19 -0.32
C LYS A 53 -2.66 -6.82 -1.10
N LYS A 54 -3.79 -7.09 -0.44
CA LYS A 54 -4.98 -7.67 -1.08
C LYS A 54 -5.59 -6.73 -2.09
N TRP A 55 -5.67 -5.44 -1.80
CA TRP A 55 -6.08 -4.41 -2.77
C TRP A 55 -5.25 -4.50 -4.06
N ASN A 56 -3.91 -4.53 -3.94
CA ASN A 56 -3.03 -4.63 -5.10
C ASN A 56 -3.17 -5.95 -5.85
N GLU A 57 -3.36 -7.07 -5.14
CA GLU A 57 -3.60 -8.39 -5.72
C GLU A 57 -4.88 -8.40 -6.57
N MET A 58 -6.00 -7.93 -6.01
CA MET A 58 -7.30 -7.85 -6.70
C MET A 58 -7.23 -6.91 -7.91
N ARG A 59 -6.56 -5.77 -7.76
CA ARG A 59 -6.30 -4.84 -8.86
C ARG A 59 -5.52 -5.50 -10.00
N THR A 60 -4.44 -6.21 -9.67
CA THR A 60 -3.60 -6.88 -10.68
C THR A 60 -4.37 -7.97 -11.44
N ARG A 61 -5.29 -8.65 -10.76
CA ARG A 61 -6.19 -9.64 -11.37
C ARG A 61 -7.38 -9.03 -12.13
N GLY A 62 -7.58 -7.72 -12.02
CA GLY A 62 -8.73 -7.04 -12.63
C GLY A 62 -10.05 -7.37 -11.95
N GLU A 63 -10.02 -7.75 -10.66
CA GLU A 63 -11.20 -8.09 -9.86
C GLU A 63 -11.89 -6.82 -9.34
N LEU A 64 -12.36 -5.99 -10.27
CA LEU A 64 -12.93 -4.69 -9.95
C LEU A 64 -14.19 -4.79 -9.07
N GLY A 65 -14.90 -5.91 -9.15
CA GLY A 65 -16.07 -6.18 -8.30
C GLY A 65 -15.70 -6.17 -6.82
N VAL A 66 -14.66 -6.93 -6.46
CA VAL A 66 -14.13 -6.99 -5.09
C VAL A 66 -13.60 -5.63 -4.66
N LEU A 67 -12.88 -4.91 -5.53
CA LEU A 67 -12.37 -3.57 -5.22
C LEU A 67 -13.48 -2.58 -4.91
N TRP A 68 -14.60 -2.64 -5.63
CA TRP A 68 -15.79 -1.82 -5.33
C TRP A 68 -16.38 -2.14 -3.95
N ASP A 69 -16.41 -3.42 -3.58
CA ASP A 69 -16.93 -3.89 -2.29
C ASP A 69 -15.96 -3.59 -1.12
N MET A 70 -14.67 -3.38 -1.43
CA MET A 70 -13.66 -2.85 -0.49
C MET A 70 -13.79 -1.34 -0.25
N LEU A 71 -14.66 -0.61 -0.97
CA LEU A 71 -14.89 0.82 -0.74
C LEU A 71 -15.90 1.03 0.39
N HIS A 72 -15.63 2.02 1.25
CA HIS A 72 -16.53 2.41 2.32
C HIS A 72 -17.83 2.98 1.72
N ALA A 73 -19.00 2.58 2.24
CA ALA A 73 -20.30 2.99 1.71
C ALA A 73 -20.45 4.52 1.68
N ASP A 74 -20.08 5.18 2.78
CA ASP A 74 -20.09 6.64 2.93
C ASP A 74 -18.73 7.30 2.60
N GLY A 75 -17.82 6.56 1.96
CA GLY A 75 -16.48 7.05 1.66
C GLY A 75 -16.47 8.13 0.58
N LEU A 76 -15.66 9.17 0.77
CA LEU A 76 -15.40 10.22 -0.21
C LEU A 76 -14.87 9.67 -1.55
N TYR A 77 -14.09 8.59 -1.52
CA TYR A 77 -13.61 7.95 -2.74
C TYR A 77 -14.75 7.31 -3.53
N LYS A 78 -15.66 6.60 -2.84
CA LYS A 78 -16.83 5.95 -3.45
C LYS A 78 -17.81 6.98 -4.01
N ALA A 79 -17.99 8.11 -3.31
CA ALA A 79 -18.88 9.20 -3.71
C ALA A 79 -18.50 9.87 -5.05
N ARG A 80 -17.27 9.66 -5.55
CA ARG A 80 -16.86 10.10 -6.91
C ARG A 80 -17.59 9.34 -8.02
N TYR A 81 -18.17 8.19 -7.68
CA TYR A 81 -18.83 7.31 -8.61
C TYR A 81 -20.34 7.32 -8.37
N THR A 82 -21.14 7.56 -9.41
CA THR A 82 -22.61 7.51 -9.34
C THR A 82 -23.11 6.13 -8.99
N ASP A 83 -22.45 5.11 -9.52
CA ASP A 83 -22.80 3.71 -9.39
C ASP A 83 -21.59 2.82 -9.68
N ARG A 84 -21.80 1.52 -9.51
CA ARG A 84 -20.80 0.48 -9.72
C ARG A 84 -20.30 0.43 -11.17
N ASP A 85 -21.16 0.67 -12.16
CA ASP A 85 -20.76 0.66 -13.58
C ASP A 85 -19.89 1.88 -13.94
N HIS A 86 -20.16 3.04 -13.32
CA HIS A 86 -19.32 4.22 -13.48
C HIS A 86 -17.90 3.98 -12.96
N PHE A 87 -17.77 3.35 -11.78
CA PHE A 87 -16.46 2.94 -11.25
C PHE A 87 -15.70 2.04 -12.22
N TYR A 88 -16.35 1.06 -12.85
CA TYR A 88 -15.66 0.16 -13.78
C TYR A 88 -15.19 0.83 -15.06
N ARG A 89 -16.03 1.70 -15.64
CA ARG A 89 -15.63 2.48 -16.82
C ARG A 89 -14.45 3.37 -16.48
N ASP A 90 -14.47 4.01 -15.33
CA ASP A 90 -13.37 4.85 -14.85
C ASP A 90 -12.08 4.04 -14.64
N ALA A 91 -12.16 2.90 -13.94
CA ALA A 91 -11.01 2.03 -13.65
C ALA A 91 -10.36 1.42 -14.90
N GLN A 92 -11.06 1.37 -16.04
CA GLN A 92 -10.49 0.94 -17.33
C GLN A 92 -9.72 2.05 -18.03
N MET A 93 -10.12 3.30 -17.81
CA MET A 93 -9.55 4.48 -18.47
C MET A 93 -8.45 5.14 -17.64
N HIS A 94 -8.58 5.04 -16.32
CA HIS A 94 -7.69 5.66 -15.35
C HIS A 94 -7.11 4.60 -14.41
N PRO A 95 -5.81 4.70 -14.07
CA PRO A 95 -5.22 3.79 -13.11
C PRO A 95 -5.88 3.97 -11.75
N LEU A 96 -6.30 2.86 -11.15
CA LEU A 96 -6.72 2.84 -9.76
C LEU A 96 -5.59 3.30 -8.82
N PRO A 97 -5.92 3.64 -7.56
CA PRO A 97 -4.92 3.91 -6.55
C PRO A 97 -4.11 2.67 -6.19
N SER A 98 -2.87 2.89 -5.76
CA SER A 98 -1.92 1.87 -5.28
C SER A 98 -1.72 0.74 -6.31
N GLY A 99 -0.78 0.95 -7.22
CA GLY A 99 -0.48 0.03 -8.33
C GLY A 99 0.67 -0.91 -8.04
N PRO A 100 0.93 -1.87 -8.95
CA PRO A 100 2.06 -2.78 -8.80
C PRO A 100 3.42 -2.04 -8.82
N ASP A 101 3.45 -0.83 -9.39
CA ASP A 101 4.57 0.09 -9.44
C ASP A 101 4.64 1.05 -8.24
N TRP A 102 3.76 0.90 -7.26
CA TRP A 102 3.74 1.71 -6.04
C TRP A 102 4.42 0.98 -4.89
N VAL A 103 5.22 1.73 -4.13
CA VAL A 103 5.88 1.27 -2.92
C VAL A 103 5.15 1.84 -1.71
N LEU A 104 4.73 0.99 -0.78
CA LEU A 104 4.16 1.43 0.48
C LEU A 104 5.28 1.96 1.39
N GLU A 105 5.22 3.26 1.69
CA GLU A 105 6.27 3.97 2.43
C GLU A 105 5.99 3.99 3.94
N LYS A 106 4.75 4.35 4.31
CA LYS A 106 4.36 4.53 5.71
C LYS A 106 2.93 4.07 5.95
N ILE A 107 2.70 3.57 7.16
CA ILE A 107 1.38 3.23 7.68
C ILE A 107 1.20 3.96 9.00
N LYS A 108 0.11 4.70 9.14
CA LYS A 108 -0.37 5.22 10.43
C LYS A 108 -1.66 4.50 10.76
N VAL A 109 -1.73 3.89 11.93
CA VAL A 109 -2.94 3.21 12.41
C VAL A 109 -3.43 3.93 13.65
N ASP A 110 -4.72 4.25 13.63
CA ASP A 110 -5.53 4.66 14.77
C ASP A 110 -6.59 3.57 14.99
N GLU A 111 -7.26 3.56 16.13
CA GLU A 111 -8.19 2.49 16.52
C GLU A 111 -9.25 2.17 15.45
N LYS A 112 -9.74 3.21 14.76
CA LYS A 112 -10.81 3.12 13.76
C LYS A 112 -10.39 3.57 12.35
N GLU A 113 -9.19 4.12 12.21
CA GLU A 113 -8.73 4.72 10.96
C GLU A 113 -7.31 4.23 10.66
N ALA A 114 -6.98 4.11 9.38
CA ALA A 114 -5.60 3.88 8.97
C ALA A 114 -5.27 4.71 7.73
N TYR A 115 -4.04 5.16 7.65
CA TYR A 115 -3.53 5.96 6.54
C TYR A 115 -2.34 5.24 5.94
N LEU A 116 -2.44 4.93 4.65
CA LEU A 116 -1.41 4.26 3.87
C LEU A 116 -0.79 5.29 2.92
N LEU A 117 0.48 5.59 3.11
CA LEU A 117 1.22 6.49 2.22
C LEU A 117 2.08 5.64 1.28
N SER A 118 1.80 5.76 -0.01
CA SER A 118 2.55 5.07 -1.07
C SER A 118 3.24 6.08 -1.98
N SER A 119 4.35 5.67 -2.58
CA SER A 119 5.08 6.47 -3.56
C SER A 119 5.32 5.70 -4.86
N ARG A 120 5.54 6.43 -5.95
CA ARG A 120 5.95 5.87 -7.24
C ARG A 120 7.00 6.74 -7.91
N GLY A 121 7.98 6.09 -8.53
CA GLY A 121 9.07 6.74 -9.28
C GLY A 121 10.20 7.27 -8.39
N ARG A 122 10.21 6.92 -7.10
CA ARG A 122 11.25 7.35 -6.15
C ARG A 122 12.63 6.83 -6.53
N GLU A 123 12.73 5.55 -6.88
CA GLU A 123 13.98 4.89 -7.24
C GLU A 123 14.41 5.12 -8.70
N ASP A 124 13.49 5.61 -9.55
CA ASP A 124 13.78 5.85 -10.97
C ASP A 124 14.55 7.19 -11.15
N PRO A 125 15.83 7.17 -11.56
CA PRO A 125 16.63 8.39 -11.72
C PRO A 125 16.14 9.29 -12.88
N LEU A 126 15.35 8.76 -13.81
CA LEU A 126 14.83 9.50 -14.96
C LEU A 126 13.57 10.31 -14.60
N VAL A 127 12.89 9.93 -13.53
CA VAL A 127 11.64 10.56 -13.10
C VAL A 127 11.91 11.82 -12.28
N LYS A 128 11.53 12.97 -12.82
CA LYS A 128 11.66 14.28 -12.16
C LYS A 128 10.69 14.49 -10.99
N HIS A 129 9.55 13.80 -10.99
CA HIS A 129 8.49 13.97 -9.98
C HIS A 129 8.11 12.64 -9.35
N ILE A 130 8.21 12.55 -8.03
CA ILE A 130 7.70 11.42 -7.26
C ILE A 130 6.20 11.60 -7.12
N SER A 131 5.42 10.61 -7.54
CA SER A 131 3.98 10.59 -7.27
C SER A 131 3.74 10.04 -5.87
N LEU A 132 2.93 10.74 -5.08
CA LEU A 132 2.52 10.31 -3.75
C LEU A 132 1.02 10.03 -3.76
N GLU A 133 0.61 9.05 -2.97
CA GLU A 133 -0.79 8.73 -2.75
C GLU A 133 -1.01 8.36 -1.30
N MET A 134 -2.06 8.92 -0.72
CA MET A 134 -2.50 8.59 0.61
C MET A 134 -3.89 7.96 0.53
N MET A 135 -3.97 6.69 0.89
CA MET A 135 -5.22 5.96 1.03
C MET A 135 -5.64 6.00 2.51
N HIS A 136 -6.80 6.61 2.76
CA HIS A 136 -7.44 6.62 4.06
C HIS A 136 -8.43 5.46 4.16
N LEU A 137 -8.21 4.59 5.14
CA LEU A 137 -9.06 3.46 5.48
C LEU A 137 -9.85 3.74 6.75
N GLN A 138 -11.10 3.29 6.77
CA GLN A 138 -11.93 3.30 7.96
C GLN A 138 -12.33 1.86 8.31
N ARG A 139 -12.30 1.54 9.60
CA ARG A 139 -12.66 0.21 10.11
C ARG A 139 -14.17 0.09 10.22
N THR A 140 -14.74 -0.94 9.60
CA THR A 140 -16.14 -1.34 9.73
C THR A 140 -16.25 -2.65 10.54
N VAL A 141 -17.48 -3.13 10.76
CA VAL A 141 -17.73 -4.45 11.37
C VAL A 141 -17.13 -5.59 10.54
N ASP A 142 -16.94 -5.36 9.24
CA ASP A 142 -16.46 -6.32 8.25
C ASP A 142 -14.97 -6.11 7.88
N GLY A 143 -14.23 -5.35 8.70
CA GLY A 143 -12.83 -5.02 8.46
C GLY A 143 -12.61 -3.67 7.79
N TRP A 144 -11.44 -3.47 7.19
CA TRP A 144 -11.07 -2.17 6.62
C TRP A 144 -11.78 -1.89 5.29
N ARG A 145 -12.12 -0.61 5.06
CA ARG A 145 -12.68 -0.13 3.79
C ARG A 145 -12.02 1.18 3.38
N VAL A 146 -11.85 1.39 2.07
CA VAL A 146 -11.28 2.63 1.53
C VAL A 146 -12.29 3.76 1.70
N PHE A 147 -11.95 4.75 2.52
CA PHE A 147 -12.78 5.92 2.75
C PHE A 147 -12.45 7.05 1.78
N ASP A 148 -11.18 7.44 1.66
CA ASP A 148 -10.72 8.49 0.76
C ASP A 148 -9.35 8.15 0.15
N VAL A 149 -9.05 8.76 -0.99
CA VAL A 149 -7.74 8.65 -1.64
C VAL A 149 -7.32 10.03 -2.12
N LYS A 150 -6.17 10.48 -1.66
CA LYS A 150 -5.57 11.74 -2.08
C LYS A 150 -4.28 11.46 -2.84
N SER A 151 -3.99 12.28 -3.83
CA SER A 151 -2.76 12.18 -4.62
C SER A 151 -2.03 13.51 -4.60
N ASP A 152 -0.71 13.46 -4.58
CA ASP A 152 0.17 14.62 -4.63
C ASP A 152 1.42 14.31 -5.45
N ARG A 153 2.20 15.34 -5.79
CA ARG A 153 3.46 15.21 -6.53
C ARG A 153 4.54 16.06 -5.91
N VAL A 154 5.70 15.44 -5.67
CA VAL A 154 6.88 16.13 -5.15
C VAL A 154 7.98 16.10 -6.21
N THR A 155 8.56 17.26 -6.52
CA THR A 155 9.72 17.34 -7.42
C THR A 155 10.95 16.80 -6.71
N LYS A 156 11.74 15.96 -7.39
CA LYS A 156 13.06 15.55 -6.90
C LYS A 156 13.99 16.77 -6.94
N GLY A 157 14.23 17.39 -5.80
CA GLY A 157 15.24 18.42 -5.65
C GLY A 157 16.65 17.81 -5.53
N GLU A 158 17.66 18.67 -5.42
CA GLU A 158 19.05 18.25 -5.14
C GLU A 158 19.21 17.64 -3.72
N GLY A 159 18.20 17.79 -2.85
CA GLY A 159 18.16 17.25 -1.50
C GLY A 159 17.33 15.97 -1.34
N LYS A 160 17.42 15.33 -0.17
CA LYS A 160 16.59 14.18 0.20
C LYS A 160 15.11 14.58 0.19
N VAL A 161 14.32 13.94 -0.66
CA VAL A 161 12.86 14.09 -0.65
C VAL A 161 12.29 13.38 0.56
N TYR A 162 11.72 14.14 1.48
CA TYR A 162 11.08 13.61 2.67
C TYR A 162 9.61 13.29 2.36
N ILE A 163 9.27 12.00 2.35
CA ILE A 163 7.91 11.51 2.11
C ILE A 163 7.20 11.39 3.46
N SER A 164 6.13 12.15 3.65
CA SER A 164 5.45 12.24 4.95
C SER A 164 3.94 12.42 4.82
N PHE A 165 3.23 12.11 5.91
CA PHE A 165 1.80 12.42 6.01
C PHE A 165 1.51 13.93 6.05
N ALA A 166 2.50 14.76 6.40
CA ALA A 166 2.35 16.21 6.40
C ALA A 166 2.12 16.78 5.00
N ASN A 167 2.58 16.09 3.94
CA ASN A 167 2.25 16.42 2.55
C ASN A 167 0.73 16.43 2.29
N PHE A 168 -0.04 15.71 3.11
CA PHE A 168 -1.50 15.64 3.04
C PHE A 168 -2.20 16.38 4.19
N GLY A 169 -1.46 17.24 4.90
CA GLY A 169 -1.97 18.03 6.03
C GLY A 169 -2.20 17.23 7.32
N LEU A 170 -1.76 15.98 7.38
CA LEU A 170 -1.86 15.17 8.59
C LEU A 170 -0.66 15.40 9.49
N LYS A 171 -0.94 15.82 10.73
CA LYS A 171 0.09 15.87 11.77
C LYS A 171 0.51 14.46 12.14
N SER A 172 1.82 14.24 12.14
CA SER A 172 2.45 13.02 12.66
C SER A 172 3.44 13.42 13.74
N ALA A 173 3.62 12.55 14.73
CA ALA A 173 4.65 12.73 15.76
C ALA A 173 6.04 12.88 15.12
N GLU A 174 6.27 12.21 13.99
CA GLU A 174 7.48 12.32 13.19
C GLU A 174 7.67 13.73 12.62
N HIS A 175 6.62 14.35 12.06
CA HIS A 175 6.68 15.73 11.57
C HIS A 175 6.95 16.70 12.73
N ASP A 176 6.23 16.55 13.84
CA ASP A 176 6.44 17.37 15.03
C ASP A 176 7.87 17.21 15.58
N PHE A 177 8.43 15.99 15.52
CA PHE A 177 9.81 15.72 15.89
C PHE A 177 10.81 16.38 14.93
N HIS A 178 10.60 16.30 13.62
CA HIS A 178 11.47 16.96 12.64
C HIS A 178 11.46 18.47 12.80
N VAL A 179 10.27 19.08 12.96
CA VAL A 179 10.14 20.52 13.24
C VAL A 179 10.90 20.91 14.50
N LYS A 180 10.84 20.07 15.55
CA LYS A 180 11.63 20.30 16.77
C LYS A 180 13.13 20.20 16.51
N VAL A 181 13.59 19.17 15.82
CA VAL A 181 15.02 18.96 15.51
C VAL A 181 15.57 20.09 14.65
N GLU A 182 14.86 20.51 13.61
CA GLU A 182 15.21 21.66 12.77
C GLU A 182 15.20 22.98 13.57
N GLY A 183 14.34 23.07 14.58
CA GLY A 183 14.32 24.17 15.57
C GLY A 183 15.43 24.11 16.63
N GLY A 184 16.39 23.19 16.52
CA GLY A 184 17.52 23.06 17.45
C GLY A 184 17.21 22.23 18.71
N TYR A 185 16.15 21.42 18.71
CA TYR A 185 15.88 20.50 19.80
C TYR A 185 17.02 19.50 19.98
N ALA A 186 17.70 19.58 21.12
CA ALA A 186 18.59 18.55 21.63
C ALA A 186 17.81 17.61 22.54
N ARG A 187 18.03 16.30 22.40
CA ARG A 187 17.51 15.29 23.32
C ARG A 187 18.10 15.52 24.72
N PRO A 188 17.31 15.88 25.75
CA PRO A 188 17.84 16.14 27.09
C PRO A 188 18.56 14.93 27.69
N ASP A 189 18.10 13.72 27.34
CA ASP A 189 18.68 12.44 27.74
C ASP A 189 20.04 12.13 27.08
N LEU A 190 20.41 12.85 26.02
CA LEU A 190 21.71 12.73 25.35
C LEU A 190 22.59 13.96 25.53
N ALA A 191 22.06 15.04 26.10
CA ALA A 191 22.79 16.31 26.24
C ALA A 191 23.97 16.22 27.22
N ASP A 192 24.00 15.18 28.08
CA ASP A 192 24.97 15.03 29.17
C ASP A 192 25.98 13.88 29.00
N HIS A 193 26.04 13.24 27.82
CA HIS A 193 27.27 12.51 27.47
C HIS A 193 28.30 13.55 27.01
N LEU A 194 28.85 14.29 27.98
CA LEU A 194 30.18 14.87 27.87
C LEU A 194 31.04 13.81 27.18
N GLU A 195 31.69 14.17 26.08
CA GLU A 195 32.71 13.32 25.47
C GLU A 195 33.53 12.73 26.62
N PRO A 196 33.68 11.40 26.72
CA PRO A 196 34.50 10.82 27.77
C PRO A 196 35.80 11.62 27.75
N GLU A 197 36.14 12.24 28.89
CA GLU A 197 37.41 12.96 28.98
C GLU A 197 38.46 12.00 28.44
N PRO A 198 39.34 12.45 27.53
CA PRO A 198 40.30 11.57 26.88
C PRO A 198 40.96 10.77 27.99
N GLU A 199 40.63 9.47 28.04
CA GLU A 199 41.21 8.58 29.02
C GLU A 199 42.71 8.71 28.77
N ASP A 200 43.41 9.28 29.74
CA ASP A 200 44.87 9.41 29.69
C ASP A 200 45.37 8.04 29.26
N GLU A 201 45.98 7.96 28.09
CA GLU A 201 46.56 6.75 27.50
C GLU A 201 47.79 6.35 28.34
N THR A 202 47.62 6.11 29.63
CA THR A 202 48.59 5.39 30.44
C THR A 202 48.48 3.92 30.07
N GLU A 203 49.29 3.56 29.08
CA GLU A 203 49.92 2.27 28.85
C GLU A 203 49.63 1.19 29.91
N GLU A 204 48.60 0.38 29.69
CA GLU A 204 48.59 -1.01 30.17
C GLU A 204 48.80 -1.93 28.97
N GLN A 205 50.09 -2.16 28.66
CA GLN A 205 50.53 -3.34 27.94
C GLN A 205 50.28 -4.58 28.84
N GLU A 206 49.04 -5.04 28.93
CA GLU A 206 48.78 -6.40 29.39
C GLU A 206 48.71 -7.35 28.19
N SER A 207 49.83 -8.01 27.99
CA SER A 207 49.94 -9.32 27.33
C SER A 207 48.92 -10.29 27.94
N GLY A 208 47.91 -10.69 27.16
CA GLY A 208 46.87 -11.59 27.66
C GLY A 208 46.25 -12.47 26.58
N GLU A 209 46.95 -13.57 26.29
CA GLU A 209 46.49 -14.86 25.77
C GLU A 209 45.29 -14.90 24.79
N SER A 210 45.63 -15.17 23.52
CA SER A 210 44.71 -15.69 22.52
C SER A 210 44.16 -17.06 22.96
N SER A 211 42.95 -17.09 23.48
CA SER A 211 42.20 -18.35 23.63
C SER A 211 41.80 -18.88 22.24
N PRO A 212 42.07 -20.16 21.93
CA PRO A 212 41.66 -20.75 20.66
C PRO A 212 40.13 -20.85 20.59
N ILE A 213 39.56 -20.26 19.54
CA ILE A 213 38.15 -20.40 19.19
C ILE A 213 37.90 -21.86 18.83
N ALA A 214 37.12 -22.56 19.66
CA ALA A 214 36.70 -23.92 19.38
C ALA A 214 35.82 -23.95 18.11
N PRO A 215 36.04 -24.92 17.21
CA PRO A 215 35.21 -25.07 16.01
C PRO A 215 33.78 -25.46 16.42
N MET A 216 32.81 -24.65 16.00
CA MET A 216 31.38 -24.98 16.07
C MET A 216 31.09 -26.16 15.14
N GLU A 217 30.80 -27.34 15.72
CA GLU A 217 30.22 -28.45 14.96
C GLU A 217 28.82 -28.08 14.46
N LEU A 218 28.70 -27.92 13.15
CA LEU A 218 27.43 -27.85 12.43
C LEU A 218 26.81 -29.25 12.43
N THR A 219 25.83 -29.46 13.31
CA THR A 219 24.99 -30.64 13.29
C THR A 219 23.97 -30.50 12.15
N GLU A 220 24.10 -31.36 11.14
CA GLU A 220 23.15 -31.45 10.03
C GLU A 220 21.79 -31.94 10.54
N PRO A 221 20.67 -31.27 10.22
CA PRO A 221 19.35 -31.77 10.55
C PRO A 221 19.01 -32.99 9.67
N ALA A 222 18.63 -34.08 10.34
CA ALA A 222 18.16 -35.31 9.71
C ALA A 222 16.97 -35.04 8.76
N SER A 223 17.13 -35.47 7.50
CA SER A 223 16.06 -35.45 6.50
C SER A 223 15.13 -36.65 6.72
N ASP A 224 14.02 -36.43 7.43
CA ASP A 224 12.91 -37.38 7.43
C ASP A 224 12.09 -37.21 6.15
N VAL A 225 12.38 -38.08 5.18
CA VAL A 225 11.55 -38.29 3.99
C VAL A 225 10.43 -39.24 4.38
N ALA A 226 9.25 -38.70 4.64
CA ALA A 226 8.04 -39.49 4.81
C ALA A 226 7.48 -39.90 3.44
N GLU A 227 7.51 -41.20 3.17
CA GLU A 227 6.71 -41.90 2.15
C GLU A 227 5.22 -41.58 2.34
N ALA A 228 4.59 -40.99 1.33
CA ALA A 228 3.14 -41.06 1.17
C ALA A 228 2.82 -42.17 0.16
N LYS A 229 2.26 -43.25 0.68
CA LYS A 229 1.54 -44.29 -0.08
C LYS A 229 0.05 -43.96 -0.09
N GLU A 230 -0.58 -44.44 -1.17
CA GLU A 230 -2.02 -44.51 -1.52
C GLU A 230 -2.65 -43.28 -2.18
#